data_AF-A0A1Z9Z3F7-F1
#
_entry.id   AF-A0A1Z9Z3F7-F1
#
_cell.length_a   1.000
_cell.length_b   1.000
_cell.length_c   1.000
_cell.angle_alpha   90.00
_cell.angle_beta   90.00
_cell.angle_gamma   90.00
#
_symmetry.space_group_name_H-M   'P 1'
#
loop_
_entity.id
_entity.type
_entity.pdbx_description
1 polymer ?
#
loop_
_entity_poly.entity_id
_entity_poly.type
_entity_poly.pdbx_seq_one_letter_code
_entity_poly.pdbx_strand_id
1 'polypeptide(L)'
;MNLSNARSLIDHSADRLKQLQQEVYSRDLVTIPDHNALGEINKSLVRAYEHLDLAFEASTGKDSAYSELMEYTELVRKRIAAIAEYIRPYRLKNEHVSVYSVLNLIHGEQQAFNHLANLINQIKAVHV
;
A
#
# COMPACT_ATOMS: atom_id res chain seq x y z
N MET A 1 -4.84 3.49 -20.18
CA MET A 1 -4.43 4.66 -19.36
C MET A 1 -4.63 4.41 -17.87
N ASN A 2 -5.82 3.98 -17.44
CA ASN A 2 -6.15 3.78 -16.02
C ASN A 2 -5.25 2.74 -15.30
N LEU A 3 -5.00 1.57 -15.90
CA LEU A 3 -4.09 0.58 -15.32
C LEU A 3 -2.65 1.12 -15.12
N SER A 4 -2.16 1.97 -16.02
CA SER A 4 -0.85 2.61 -15.89
C SER A 4 -0.81 3.63 -14.75
N ASN A 5 -1.91 4.37 -14.54
CA ASN A 5 -2.03 5.31 -13.42
C ASN A 5 -2.06 4.57 -12.08
N ALA A 6 -2.87 3.50 -11.99
CA ALA A 6 -2.90 2.63 -10.81
C ALA A 6 -1.50 2.07 -10.50
N ARG A 7 -0.79 1.60 -11.54
CA ARG A 7 0.58 1.11 -11.41
C ARG A 7 1.53 2.17 -10.83
N SER A 8 1.51 3.37 -11.38
CA SER A 8 2.37 4.46 -10.90
C SER A 8 2.12 4.78 -9.43
N LEU A 9 0.85 4.83 -9.00
CA LEU A 9 0.48 5.08 -7.60
C LEU A 9 0.96 3.94 -6.68
N ILE A 10 0.84 2.69 -7.11
CA ILE A 10 1.31 1.53 -6.35
C ILE A 10 2.84 1.53 -6.22
N ASP A 11 3.58 1.79 -7.30
CA ASP A 11 5.05 1.87 -7.27
C ASP A 11 5.52 3.02 -6.35
N HIS A 12 4.91 4.20 -6.47
CA HIS A 12 5.23 5.33 -5.57
C HIS A 12 4.92 5.04 -4.10
N SER A 13 3.80 4.35 -3.82
CA SER A 13 3.45 3.91 -2.47
C SER A 13 4.46 2.91 -1.92
N ALA A 14 4.93 1.96 -2.74
CA ALA A 14 5.95 0.99 -2.37
C ALA A 14 7.29 1.66 -2.03
N ASP A 15 7.72 2.62 -2.86
CA ASP A 15 8.94 3.40 -2.62
C ASP A 15 8.82 4.24 -1.35
N ARG A 16 7.68 4.89 -1.11
CA ARG A 16 7.46 5.66 0.12
C ARG A 16 7.45 4.77 1.36
N LEU A 17 6.86 3.57 1.28
CA LEU A 17 6.88 2.61 2.37
C LEU A 17 8.32 2.12 2.68
N LYS A 18 9.14 1.96 1.65
CA LYS A 18 10.57 1.64 1.79
C LYS A 18 11.36 2.75 2.47
N GLN A 19 11.15 4.00 2.05
CA GLN A 19 11.76 5.15 2.71
C GLN A 19 11.33 5.24 4.18
N LEU A 20 10.04 5.07 4.46
CA LEU A 20 9.51 5.07 5.81
C LEU A 20 10.19 4.01 6.69
N GLN A 21 10.39 2.80 6.18
CA GLN A 21 11.10 1.75 6.92
C GLN A 21 12.53 2.18 7.29
N GLN A 22 13.26 2.75 6.34
CA GLN A 22 14.63 3.23 6.55
C GLN A 22 14.67 4.38 7.56
N GLU A 23 13.74 5.31 7.45
CA GLU A 23 13.55 6.43 8.38
C GLU A 23 13.31 5.94 9.81
N VAL A 24 12.35 5.02 10.03
CA VAL A 24 12.05 4.44 11.34
C VAL A 24 13.24 3.65 11.90
N TYR A 25 13.89 2.83 11.07
CA TYR A 25 15.07 2.06 11.47
C TYR A 25 16.22 2.97 11.90
N SER A 26 16.52 4.00 11.10
CA SER A 26 17.63 4.92 11.37
C SER A 26 17.46 5.72 12.67
N ARG A 27 16.21 6.05 13.02
CA ARG A 27 15.89 6.81 14.22
C ARG A 27 15.72 5.94 15.46
N ASP A 28 15.54 4.63 15.28
CA ASP A 28 15.09 3.70 16.32
C ASP A 28 13.86 4.23 17.09
N LEU A 29 12.94 4.86 16.36
CA LEU A 29 11.78 5.54 16.93
C LEU A 29 10.64 5.65 15.93
N VAL A 30 9.41 5.44 16.41
CA VAL A 30 8.17 5.65 15.68
C VAL A 30 7.57 6.99 16.08
N THR A 31 7.17 7.79 15.09
CA THR A 31 6.81 9.19 15.28
C THR A 31 5.47 9.53 14.61
N ILE A 32 4.91 10.70 14.94
CA ILE A 32 3.70 11.21 14.28
C ILE A 32 3.88 11.36 12.74
N PRO A 33 5.03 11.84 12.23
CA PRO A 33 5.32 11.78 10.80
C PRO A 33 5.18 10.39 10.16
N ASP A 34 5.52 9.32 10.88
CA ASP A 34 5.38 7.95 10.36
C ASP A 34 3.91 7.55 10.21
N HIS A 35 3.08 7.92 11.18
CA HIS A 35 1.62 7.77 11.09
C HIS A 35 1.05 8.53 9.89
N ASN A 36 1.48 9.78 9.69
CA ASN A 36 1.03 10.59 8.57
C ASN A 36 1.47 9.97 7.23
N ALA A 37 2.70 9.46 7.13
CA ALA A 37 3.21 8.82 5.93
C ALA A 37 2.39 7.56 5.56
N LEU A 38 2.04 6.71 6.52
CA LEU A 38 1.13 5.58 6.29
C LEU A 38 -0.26 6.04 5.85
N GLY A 39 -0.76 7.15 6.41
CA GLY A 39 -2.01 7.78 5.99
C GLY A 39 -1.98 8.23 4.53
N GLU A 40 -0.89 8.83 4.06
CA GLU A 40 -0.73 9.23 2.66
C GLU A 40 -0.59 8.04 1.71
N ILE A 41 0.14 6.99 2.11
CA ILE A 41 0.22 5.72 1.36
C ILE A 41 -1.18 5.10 1.22
N ASN A 42 -1.96 5.07 2.31
CA ASN A 42 -3.33 4.57 2.30
C ASN A 42 -4.23 5.36 1.33
N LYS A 43 -4.14 6.70 1.32
CA LYS A 43 -4.87 7.56 0.37
C LYS A 43 -4.44 7.29 -1.08
N SER A 44 -3.15 7.07 -1.32
CA SER A 44 -2.63 6.71 -2.65
C SER A 44 -3.21 5.38 -3.12
N LEU A 45 -3.34 4.38 -2.24
CA LEU A 45 -3.98 3.10 -2.55
C LEU A 45 -5.47 3.22 -2.85
N VAL A 46 -6.20 4.14 -2.20
CA VAL A 46 -7.60 4.47 -2.58
C VAL A 46 -7.66 4.95 -4.03
N ARG A 47 -6.82 5.90 -4.41
CA ARG A 47 -6.76 6.43 -5.78
C ARG A 47 -6.33 5.35 -6.79
N ALA A 48 -5.41 4.47 -6.40
CA ALA A 48 -5.01 3.34 -7.23
C ALA A 48 -6.20 2.41 -7.49
N TYR A 49 -6.98 2.09 -6.45
CA TYR A 49 -8.19 1.29 -6.57
C TYR A 49 -9.21 1.95 -7.50
N GLU A 50 -9.47 3.25 -7.37
CA GLU A 50 -10.37 4.00 -8.27
C GLU A 50 -9.95 3.87 -9.74
N HIS A 51 -8.64 3.94 -10.03
CA HIS A 51 -8.14 3.71 -11.39
C HIS A 51 -8.26 2.24 -11.83
N LEU A 52 -8.11 1.28 -10.93
CA LEU A 52 -8.33 -0.13 -11.26
C LEU A 52 -9.80 -0.41 -11.59
N ASP A 53 -10.72 0.19 -10.84
CA ASP A 53 -12.17 0.07 -11.06
C ASP A 53 -12.55 0.60 -12.46
N LEU A 54 -12.08 1.79 -12.81
CA LEU A 54 -12.27 2.35 -14.17
C LEU A 54 -11.61 1.50 -15.27
N ALA A 55 -10.51 0.81 -14.96
CA ALA A 55 -9.86 -0.09 -15.92
C ALA A 55 -10.66 -1.40 -16.10
N PHE A 56 -11.20 -1.92 -15.01
CA PHE A 56 -12.06 -3.11 -14.98
C PHE A 56 -13.38 -2.89 -15.73
N GLU A 57 -14.03 -1.73 -15.53
CA GLU A 57 -15.22 -1.35 -16.30
C GLU A 57 -14.92 -1.26 -17.80
N ALA A 58 -13.78 -0.66 -18.17
CA ALA A 58 -13.35 -0.57 -19.55
C ALA A 58 -13.05 -1.94 -20.19
N SER A 59 -12.64 -2.95 -19.39
CA SER A 59 -12.47 -4.33 -19.84
C SER A 59 -13.75 -5.16 -19.82
N THR A 60 -14.93 -4.53 -19.90
CA THR A 60 -16.27 -5.16 -19.87
C THR A 60 -16.69 -5.78 -18.53
N GLY A 61 -15.92 -5.55 -17.45
CA GLY A 61 -16.29 -5.97 -16.09
C GLY A 61 -16.32 -7.48 -15.85
N LYS A 62 -15.60 -8.26 -16.67
CA LYS A 62 -15.59 -9.75 -16.60
C LYS A 62 -14.21 -10.36 -16.43
N ASP A 63 -13.19 -9.54 -16.30
CA ASP A 63 -11.81 -10.01 -16.18
C ASP A 63 -11.47 -10.32 -14.73
N SER A 64 -11.35 -11.62 -14.42
CA SER A 64 -11.01 -12.12 -13.08
C SER A 64 -9.65 -11.63 -12.59
N ALA A 65 -8.71 -11.30 -13.48
CA ALA A 65 -7.40 -10.81 -13.09
C ALA A 65 -7.49 -9.39 -12.49
N TYR A 66 -8.40 -8.55 -12.99
CA TYR A 66 -8.70 -7.25 -12.36
C TYR A 66 -9.40 -7.44 -11.01
N SER A 67 -10.34 -8.38 -10.89
CA SER A 67 -11.01 -8.66 -9.62
C SER A 67 -10.00 -9.05 -8.53
N GLU A 68 -9.07 -9.98 -8.84
CA GLU A 68 -8.01 -10.38 -7.92
C GLU A 68 -7.11 -9.20 -7.53
N LEU A 69 -6.67 -8.40 -8.51
CA LEU A 69 -5.85 -7.21 -8.26
C LEU A 69 -6.55 -6.18 -7.38
N MET A 70 -7.84 -5.93 -7.61
CA MET A 70 -8.64 -4.98 -6.83
C MET A 70 -8.83 -5.47 -5.38
N GLU A 71 -9.20 -6.74 -5.19
CA GLU A 71 -9.33 -7.35 -3.87
C GLU A 71 -8.01 -7.29 -3.08
N TYR A 72 -6.90 -7.62 -3.73
CA TYR A 72 -5.60 -7.57 -3.09
C TYR A 72 -5.15 -6.12 -2.78
N THR A 73 -5.47 -5.15 -3.66
CA THR A 73 -5.22 -3.72 -3.41
C THR A 73 -5.96 -3.25 -2.16
N GLU A 74 -7.22 -3.64 -2.01
CA GLU A 74 -8.05 -3.33 -0.85
C GLU A 74 -7.53 -3.99 0.43
N LEU A 75 -7.02 -5.22 0.34
CA LEU A 75 -6.38 -5.91 1.46
C LEU A 75 -5.13 -5.17 1.95
N VAL A 76 -4.21 -4.81 1.05
CA VAL A 76 -3.00 -4.05 1.38
C VAL A 76 -3.37 -2.69 1.99
N ARG A 77 -4.36 -2.02 1.41
CA ARG A 77 -4.88 -0.74 1.93
C ARG A 77 -5.35 -0.87 3.38
N LYS A 78 -6.17 -1.87 3.70
CA LYS A 78 -6.66 -2.12 5.07
C LYS A 78 -5.51 -2.43 6.04
N ARG A 79 -4.50 -3.17 5.60
CA ARG A 79 -3.32 -3.47 6.43
C ARG A 79 -2.48 -2.22 6.69
N ILE A 80 -2.22 -1.38 5.69
CA ILE A 80 -1.55 -0.08 5.87
C ILE A 80 -2.34 0.85 6.80
N ALA A 81 -3.67 0.82 6.75
CA ALA A 81 -4.50 1.56 7.70
C ALA A 81 -4.36 1.02 9.13
N ALA A 82 -4.29 -0.31 9.31
CA ALA A 82 -4.10 -0.95 10.61
C ALA A 82 -2.71 -0.67 11.22
N ILE A 83 -1.63 -0.84 10.44
CA ILE A 83 -0.54 0.12 10.26
C ILE A 83 -0.60 1.43 11.08
N ALA A 84 -1.17 2.43 10.42
CA ALA A 84 -1.29 3.79 10.91
C ALA A 84 -2.04 3.85 12.25
N GLU A 85 -3.08 3.05 12.44
CA GLU A 85 -3.86 3.02 13.69
C GLU A 85 -3.05 2.43 14.85
N TYR A 86 -2.23 1.42 14.60
CA TYR A 86 -1.34 0.83 15.59
C TYR A 86 -0.36 1.88 16.14
N ILE A 87 0.11 2.78 15.28
CA ILE A 87 1.06 3.85 15.62
C ILE A 87 0.41 5.24 15.76
N ARG A 88 -0.91 5.30 15.99
CA ARG A 88 -1.63 6.58 16.06
C ARG A 88 -1.07 7.52 17.15
N PRO A 89 -1.13 8.85 16.97
CA PRO A 89 -0.48 9.81 17.88
C PRO A 89 -0.84 9.65 19.36
N TYR A 90 -2.08 9.26 19.66
CA TYR A 90 -2.50 8.97 21.04
C TYR A 90 -1.72 7.80 21.65
N ARG A 91 -1.51 6.70 20.90
CA ARG A 91 -0.79 5.53 21.42
C ARG A 91 0.68 5.83 21.61
N LEU A 92 1.30 6.55 20.67
CA LEU A 92 2.70 6.98 20.79
C LEU A 92 2.99 7.80 22.07
N LYS A 93 1.98 8.49 22.61
CA LYS A 93 2.11 9.27 23.86
C LYS A 93 1.82 8.47 25.13
N ASN A 94 1.03 7.40 25.04
CA ASN A 94 0.43 6.74 26.21
C ASN A 94 0.80 5.26 26.36
N GLU A 95 1.33 4.63 25.32
CA GLU A 95 1.61 3.21 25.25
C GLU A 95 3.01 2.96 24.68
N HIS A 96 3.64 1.86 25.09
CA HIS A 96 4.86 1.42 24.46
C HIS A 96 4.56 0.83 23.07
N VAL A 97 5.14 1.44 22.04
CA VAL A 97 5.10 0.93 20.66
C VAL A 97 6.50 0.40 20.32
N SER A 98 6.58 -0.89 20.03
CA SER A 98 7.83 -1.54 19.62
C SER A 98 8.20 -1.14 18.19
N VAL A 99 9.34 -0.47 18.04
CA VAL A 99 9.94 -0.12 16.74
C VAL A 99 10.12 -1.38 15.88
N TYR A 100 10.65 -2.45 16.49
CA TYR A 100 10.85 -3.73 15.82
C TYR A 100 9.55 -4.31 15.26
N SER A 101 8.46 -4.26 16.04
CA SER A 101 7.16 -4.74 15.56
C SER A 101 6.65 -3.92 14.38
N VAL A 102 6.81 -2.60 14.41
CA VAL A 102 6.41 -1.72 13.29
C VAL A 102 7.25 -1.99 12.04
N LEU A 103 8.57 -2.18 12.19
CA LEU A 103 9.45 -2.52 11.07
C LEU A 103 9.08 -3.85 10.41
N ASN A 104 8.70 -4.86 11.20
CA ASN A 104 8.25 -6.15 10.67
C ASN A 104 6.91 -6.04 9.92
N LEU A 105 5.96 -5.26 10.45
CA LEU A 105 4.70 -4.99 9.77
C LEU A 105 4.95 -4.27 8.44
N ILE A 106 5.79 -3.22 8.43
CA ILE A 106 6.17 -2.49 7.22
C ILE A 106 6.86 -3.42 6.20
N HIS A 107 7.75 -4.31 6.66
CA HIS A 107 8.42 -5.28 5.79
C HIS A 107 7.43 -6.23 5.12
N GLY A 108 6.44 -6.74 5.87
CA GLY A 108 5.38 -7.57 5.32
C GLY A 108 4.59 -6.86 4.21
N GLU A 109 4.28 -5.58 4.40
CA GLU A 109 3.56 -4.81 3.39
C GLU A 109 4.41 -4.51 2.16
N GLN A 110 5.74 -4.35 2.27
CA GLN A 110 6.62 -4.24 1.09
C GLN A 110 6.55 -5.48 0.20
N GLN A 111 6.47 -6.67 0.80
CA GLN A 111 6.28 -7.92 0.05
C GLN A 111 4.91 -7.93 -0.66
N ALA A 112 3.87 -7.41 -0.01
CA ALA A 112 2.56 -7.28 -0.61
C ALA A 112 2.53 -6.28 -1.78
N PHE A 113 3.25 -5.16 -1.69
CA PHE A 113 3.44 -4.24 -2.81
C PHE A 113 4.13 -4.90 -4.01
N ASN A 114 5.14 -5.74 -3.78
CA ASN A 114 5.76 -6.51 -4.86
C ASN A 114 4.78 -7.50 -5.51
N HIS A 115 3.89 -8.10 -4.72
CA HIS A 115 2.84 -8.95 -5.26
C HIS A 115 1.84 -8.18 -6.13
N LEU A 116 1.39 -6.99 -5.68
CA LEU A 116 0.56 -6.08 -6.49
C LEU A 116 1.21 -5.75 -7.84
N ALA A 117 2.50 -5.46 -7.82
CA ALA A 117 3.27 -5.19 -9.04
C ALA A 117 3.26 -6.40 -10.00
N ASN A 118 3.36 -7.61 -9.48
CA ASN A 118 3.30 -8.83 -10.28
C ASN A 118 1.91 -9.07 -10.89
N LEU A 119 0.83 -8.90 -10.11
CA LEU A 119 -0.54 -9.00 -10.61
C LEU A 119 -0.79 -8.02 -11.77
N ILE A 120 -0.34 -6.76 -11.63
CA ILE A 120 -0.45 -5.77 -12.72
C ILE A 120 0.33 -6.21 -13.96
N ASN A 121 1.52 -6.77 -13.80
CA ASN A 121 2.33 -7.25 -14.92
C ASN A 121 1.66 -8.42 -15.64
N GLN A 122 0.98 -9.31 -14.91
CA GLN A 122 0.22 -10.42 -15.50
C GLN A 122 -0.95 -9.89 -16.33
N ILE A 123 -1.72 -8.92 -15.82
CA ILE A 123 -2.80 -8.27 -16.57
C ILE A 123 -2.25 -7.64 -17.86
N LYS A 124 -1.13 -6.92 -17.77
CA LYS A 124 -0.49 -6.33 -18.96
C LYS A 124 -0.08 -7.40 -19.99
N ALA A 125 0.49 -8.52 -19.56
CA ALA A 125 0.93 -9.57 -20.47
C ALA A 125 -0.24 -10.25 -21.22
N VAL A 126 -1.45 -10.26 -20.64
CA VAL A 126 -2.65 -10.83 -21.26
C VAL A 126 -3.34 -9.86 -22.23
N HIS A 127 -3.19 -8.55 -22.02
CA HIS A 127 -3.87 -7.49 -22.79
C HIS A 127 -2.96 -6.71 -23.76
N VAL A 128 -1.73 -7.20 -23.99
CA VAL A 128 -0.81 -6.73 -25.06
C VAL A 128 -0.98 -7.64 -26.27
#